data_AF-A0AAD5IQL9-F1
#
_entry.id   AF-A0AAD5IQL9-F1
#
_cell.length_a   1.000
_cell.length_b   1.000
_cell.length_c   1.000
_cell.angle_alpha   90.00
_cell.angle_beta   90.00
_cell.angle_gamma   90.00
#
_symmetry.space_group_name_H-M   'P 1'
#
loop_
_entity.id
_entity.type
_entity.pdbx_description
1 polymer ?
#
loop_
_entity_poly.entity_id
_entity_poly.type
_entity_poly.pdbx_seq_one_letter_code
_entity_poly.pdbx_strand_id
1 'polypeptide(L)'
;MQSWNNLKDSSRHIDKVMNTFSIQETLKNRLQLKTSLETVKWLAMQECAFRGHDESINSTDRGNFIEMIKLQAKINQEIARIVLENSPQNAKYTSPRIQKELLNILANRVRAKIRKEVGDAKFCILVDEAVDESNKEQMTIILMYVDSKGFVRERFFQVVSVNDTNSSTLKKEICNILARYNLSIENLRGQGYNGASNIRGEWNGLQVLFLKDCPYAYYIHCFAYRLQLALVVVAKEVHDIWLFFFKIEFYCQLCE
;
A
#
# COMPACT_ATOMS: atom_id res chain seq x y z
N MET A 1 1.35 55.48 1.72
CA MET A 1 2.80 55.34 1.48
C MET A 1 3.51 54.55 2.61
N GLN A 2 2.88 53.50 3.18
CA GLN A 2 3.40 52.78 4.36
C GLN A 2 3.86 51.34 4.12
N SER A 3 3.64 50.73 2.94
CA SER A 3 3.91 49.29 2.76
C SER A 3 5.39 48.94 2.53
N TRP A 4 6.23 49.89 2.10
CA TRP A 4 7.64 49.64 1.75
C TRP A 4 8.60 49.64 2.95
N ASN A 5 8.19 50.16 4.10
CA ASN A 5 9.05 50.20 5.30
C ASN A 5 9.31 48.80 5.86
N ASN A 6 8.36 47.86 5.69
CA ASN A 6 8.54 46.46 6.11
C ASN A 6 9.60 45.71 5.30
N LEU A 7 9.87 46.12 4.06
CA LEU A 7 10.88 45.49 3.20
C LEU A 7 12.32 45.89 3.57
N LYS A 8 12.48 47.04 4.25
CA LYS A 8 13.78 47.53 4.75
C LYS A 8 14.17 46.92 6.09
N ASP A 9 13.24 46.28 6.79
CA ASP A 9 13.52 45.57 8.02
C ASP A 9 14.16 44.20 7.72
N SER A 10 15.49 44.17 7.72
CA SER A 10 16.26 42.95 7.46
C SER A 10 15.97 41.81 8.44
N SER A 11 15.36 42.07 9.61
CA SER A 11 14.97 41.04 10.58
C SER A 11 13.74 40.23 10.15
N ARG A 12 12.92 40.81 9.25
CA ARG A 12 11.70 40.19 8.69
C ARG A 12 11.91 39.57 7.32
N HIS A 13 13.15 39.56 6.82
CA HIS A 13 13.46 38.90 5.55
C HIS A 13 13.19 37.39 5.69
N ILE A 14 12.65 36.80 4.63
CA ILE A 14 12.19 35.40 4.61
C ILE A 14 13.32 34.45 5.01
N ASP A 15 14.54 34.69 4.55
CA ASP A 15 15.71 33.90 4.90
C ASP A 15 16.04 33.98 6.39
N LYS A 16 15.95 35.15 7.02
CA LYS A 16 16.16 35.28 8.47
C LYS A 16 15.03 34.63 9.24
N VAL A 17 13.77 34.94 8.92
CA VAL A 17 12.59 34.37 9.60
C VAL A 17 12.53 32.84 9.46
N MET A 18 12.83 32.29 8.28
CA MET A 18 12.87 30.84 8.04
C MET A 18 14.08 30.16 8.69
N ASN A 19 15.21 30.86 8.85
CA ASN A 19 16.38 30.37 9.60
C ASN A 19 16.26 30.56 11.12
N THR A 20 15.17 31.15 11.63
CA THR A 20 14.97 31.39 13.08
C THR A 20 14.09 30.33 13.75
N PHE A 21 14.15 29.05 13.33
CA PHE A 21 13.54 28.00 14.18
C PHE A 21 14.45 27.71 15.36
N SER A 22 13.93 27.89 16.57
CA SER A 22 14.67 27.50 17.76
C SER A 22 14.90 25.98 17.75
N ILE A 23 16.01 25.54 18.36
CA ILE A 23 16.28 24.11 18.57
C ILE A 23 15.10 23.45 19.29
N GLN A 24 14.47 24.16 20.23
CA GLN A 24 13.30 23.67 20.96
C GLN A 24 12.09 23.43 20.06
N GLU A 25 11.77 24.35 19.14
CA GLU A 25 10.67 24.15 18.17
C GLU A 25 10.96 22.98 17.23
N THR A 26 12.21 22.86 16.76
CA THR A 26 12.62 21.74 15.92
C THR A 26 12.43 20.40 16.64
N LEU A 27 12.80 20.32 17.93
CA LEU A 27 12.62 19.13 18.75
C LEU A 27 11.14 18.80 18.96
N LYS A 28 10.31 19.81 19.26
CA LYS A 28 8.85 19.65 19.39
C LYS A 28 8.22 19.12 18.11
N ASN A 29 8.52 19.73 16.96
CA ASN A 29 7.99 19.30 15.67
C ASN A 29 8.42 17.86 15.32
N ARG A 30 9.67 17.50 15.62
CA ARG A 30 10.15 16.11 15.44
C ARG A 30 9.43 15.14 16.36
N LEU A 31 9.18 15.50 17.61
CA LEU A 31 8.45 14.65 18.56
C LEU A 31 7.00 14.44 18.11
N GLN A 32 6.33 15.50 17.64
CA GLN A 32 4.98 15.42 17.10
C GLN A 32 4.92 14.52 15.85
N LEU A 33 5.83 14.73 14.89
CA LEU A 33 5.92 13.90 13.69
C LEU A 33 6.21 12.44 14.02
N LYS A 34 7.12 12.19 14.97
CA LYS A 34 7.44 10.84 15.45
C LYS A 34 6.21 10.17 16.05
N THR A 35 5.44 10.90 16.86
CA THR A 35 4.19 10.41 17.45
C THR A 35 3.21 9.97 16.36
N SER A 36 2.99 10.82 15.34
CA SER A 36 2.12 10.48 14.21
C SER A 36 2.63 9.28 13.41
N LEU A 37 3.95 9.19 13.16
CA LEU A 37 4.56 8.07 12.43
C LEU A 37 4.41 6.74 13.16
N GLU A 38 4.65 6.70 14.48
CA GLU A 38 4.47 5.48 15.27
C GLU A 38 3.00 5.06 15.30
N THR A 39 2.06 6.01 15.39
CA THR A 39 0.62 5.71 15.26
C THR A 39 0.29 5.09 13.91
N VAL A 40 0.69 5.72 12.80
CA VAL A 40 0.45 5.19 11.44
C VAL A 40 1.03 3.78 11.31
N LYS A 41 2.26 3.58 11.79
CA LYS A 41 2.95 2.30 11.72
C LYS A 41 2.21 1.23 12.50
N TRP A 42 1.79 1.52 13.73
CA TRP A 42 1.06 0.58 14.56
C TRP A 42 -0.27 0.18 13.90
N LEU A 43 -1.06 1.16 13.46
CA LEU A 43 -2.34 0.91 12.79
C LEU A 43 -2.17 0.07 11.52
N ALA A 44 -1.18 0.39 10.68
CA ALA A 44 -0.89 -0.37 9.48
C ALA A 44 -0.46 -1.82 9.78
N MET A 45 0.31 -2.03 10.86
CA MET A 45 0.74 -3.37 11.26
C MET A 45 -0.37 -4.21 11.89
N GLN A 46 -1.43 -3.58 12.40
CA GLN A 46 -2.58 -4.25 13.00
C GLN A 46 -3.80 -4.26 12.06
N GLU A 47 -3.65 -3.82 10.82
CA GLU A 47 -4.72 -3.71 9.83
C GLU A 47 -5.94 -2.90 10.34
N CYS A 48 -5.69 -1.95 11.23
CA CYS A 48 -6.74 -1.13 11.81
C CYS A 48 -7.07 0.06 10.89
N ALA A 49 -8.36 0.36 10.78
CA ALA A 49 -8.84 1.58 10.14
C ALA A 49 -8.22 2.81 10.82
N PHE A 50 -7.89 3.84 10.04
CA PHE A 50 -7.23 5.02 10.60
C PHE A 50 -8.24 6.05 11.13
N ARG A 51 -9.37 6.17 10.43
CA ARG A 51 -10.31 7.28 10.55
C ARG A 51 -11.57 6.85 11.28
N GLY A 52 -12.18 7.80 11.98
CA GLY A 52 -13.50 7.66 12.56
C GLY A 52 -14.59 8.12 11.60
N HIS A 53 -15.84 7.77 11.90
CA HIS A 53 -17.00 8.34 11.21
C HIS A 53 -17.16 9.84 11.51
N ASP A 54 -16.87 10.25 12.74
CA ASP A 54 -16.82 11.65 13.17
C ASP A 54 -15.52 11.95 13.92
N GLU A 55 -14.61 12.72 13.30
CA GLU A 55 -13.34 13.15 13.90
C GLU A 55 -13.45 14.50 14.65
N SER A 56 -14.67 15.05 14.79
CA SER A 56 -14.94 16.30 15.50
C SER A 56 -14.54 16.21 16.98
N ILE A 57 -14.25 17.36 17.59
CA ILE A 57 -13.77 17.40 18.99
C ILE A 57 -14.79 16.89 20.00
N ASN A 58 -16.08 16.93 19.65
CA ASN A 58 -17.19 16.51 20.50
C ASN A 58 -17.54 15.03 20.33
N SER A 59 -16.94 14.35 19.34
CA SER A 59 -17.15 12.91 19.15
C SER A 59 -16.54 12.11 20.30
N THR A 60 -17.27 11.07 20.73
CA THR A 60 -16.80 10.10 21.71
C THR A 60 -15.72 9.18 21.16
N ASP A 61 -15.70 8.97 19.84
CA ASP A 61 -14.69 8.20 19.12
C ASP A 61 -14.29 8.94 17.83
N ARG A 62 -13.08 9.51 17.84
CA ARG A 62 -12.54 10.29 16.72
C ARG A 62 -11.73 9.42 15.75
N GLY A 63 -11.85 8.10 15.83
CA GLY A 63 -11.09 7.16 15.04
C GLY A 63 -9.73 6.80 15.62
N ASN A 64 -9.26 5.62 15.26
CA ASN A 64 -8.10 5.00 15.87
C ASN A 64 -6.82 5.85 15.80
N PHE A 65 -6.62 6.66 14.74
CA PHE A 65 -5.45 7.53 14.64
C PHE A 65 -5.44 8.61 15.73
N ILE A 66 -6.56 9.30 15.93
CA ILE A 66 -6.66 10.36 16.94
C ILE A 66 -6.66 9.75 18.34
N GLU A 67 -7.39 8.64 18.55
CA GLU A 67 -7.43 7.97 19.85
C GLU A 67 -6.06 7.41 20.26
N MET A 68 -5.25 6.88 19.32
CA MET A 68 -3.88 6.47 19.62
C MET A 68 -2.94 7.64 19.94
N ILE A 69 -3.14 8.81 19.33
CA ILE A 69 -2.39 10.01 19.71
C ILE A 69 -2.81 10.47 21.12
N LYS A 70 -4.11 10.45 21.45
CA LYS A 70 -4.60 10.75 22.81
C LYS A 70 -4.02 9.79 23.84
N LEU A 71 -3.94 8.50 23.53
CA LEU A 71 -3.32 7.51 24.41
C LEU A 71 -1.84 7.82 24.67
N GLN A 72 -1.07 8.14 23.63
CA GLN A 72 0.33 8.55 23.78
C GLN A 72 0.48 9.84 24.59
N ALA A 73 -0.39 10.83 24.38
CA ALA A 73 -0.43 12.05 25.17
C ALA A 73 -0.76 11.80 26.65
N LYS A 74 -1.65 10.84 26.95
CA LYS A 74 -1.97 10.45 28.34
C LYS A 74 -0.75 9.86 29.06
N ILE A 75 0.11 9.17 28.33
CA ILE A 75 1.32 8.52 28.88
C ILE A 75 2.48 9.52 28.98
N ASN A 76 2.63 10.43 28.02
CA ASN A 76 3.76 11.36 27.94
C ASN A 76 3.29 12.83 27.90
N GLN A 77 3.58 13.56 28.98
CA GLN A 77 3.25 14.98 29.11
C GLN A 77 3.90 15.88 28.05
N GLU A 78 5.10 15.53 27.54
CA GLU A 78 5.74 16.28 26.47
C GLU A 78 4.95 16.18 25.16
N ILE A 79 4.44 14.98 24.85
CA ILE A 79 3.55 14.75 23.70
C ILE A 79 2.23 15.50 23.91
N ALA A 80 1.64 15.43 25.11
CA ALA A 80 0.39 16.11 25.42
C ALA A 80 0.43 17.61 25.12
N ARG A 81 1.58 18.27 25.37
CA ARG A 81 1.76 19.72 25.15
C ARG A 81 1.87 20.13 23.69
N ILE A 82 2.02 19.19 22.75
CA ILE A 82 2.34 19.49 21.35
C ILE A 82 1.41 18.85 20.32
N VAL A 83 0.50 17.96 20.72
CA VAL A 83 -0.41 17.25 19.79
C VAL A 83 -1.84 17.79 19.86
N LEU A 84 -2.63 17.48 18.82
CA LEU A 84 -4.05 17.79 18.73
C LEU A 84 -4.35 19.28 18.98
N GLU A 85 -5.20 19.59 19.96
CA GLU A 85 -5.62 20.96 20.30
C GLU A 85 -4.47 21.83 20.81
N ASN A 86 -3.39 21.22 21.31
CA ASN A 86 -2.18 21.94 21.74
C ASN A 86 -1.18 22.19 20.59
N SER A 87 -1.47 21.73 19.38
CA SER A 87 -0.63 22.00 18.21
C SER A 87 -0.87 23.42 17.66
N PRO A 88 0.15 24.10 17.12
CA PRO A 88 -0.03 25.42 16.53
C PRO A 88 -0.89 25.35 15.26
N GLN A 89 -2.08 25.97 15.32
CA GLN A 89 -3.00 26.15 14.19
C GLN A 89 -3.22 24.87 13.35
N ASN A 90 -2.67 24.84 12.13
CA ASN A 90 -2.83 23.78 11.14
C ASN A 90 -1.79 22.66 11.26
N ALA A 91 -0.79 22.80 12.14
CA ALA A 91 0.26 21.80 12.34
C ALA A 91 -0.20 20.64 13.25
N LYS A 92 -1.46 20.21 13.14
CA LYS A 92 -2.01 19.09 13.93
C LYS A 92 -1.55 17.73 13.40
N TYR A 93 -1.20 17.66 12.12
CA TYR A 93 -0.84 16.42 11.39
C TYR A 93 -1.90 15.31 11.45
N THR A 94 -3.15 15.65 11.79
CA THR A 94 -4.24 14.68 11.91
C THR A 94 -5.01 14.46 10.62
N SER A 95 -4.78 15.29 9.59
CA SER A 95 -5.63 15.26 8.40
C SER A 95 -5.53 13.92 7.64
N PRO A 96 -6.65 13.48 7.02
CA PRO A 96 -6.70 12.35 6.09
C PRO A 96 -5.56 12.30 5.06
N ARG A 97 -5.14 13.45 4.57
CA ARG A 97 -4.06 13.60 3.59
C ARG A 97 -2.70 13.32 4.23
N ILE A 98 -2.42 13.89 5.39
CA ILE A 98 -1.14 13.71 6.10
C ILE A 98 -0.99 12.25 6.54
N GLN A 99 -2.05 11.62 7.06
CA GLN A 99 -2.04 10.19 7.40
C GLN A 99 -1.63 9.33 6.20
N LYS A 100 -2.20 9.60 5.01
CA LYS A 100 -1.85 8.91 3.75
C LYS A 100 -0.40 9.18 3.31
N GLU A 101 0.07 10.42 3.43
CA GLU A 101 1.45 10.79 3.11
C GLU A 101 2.46 10.04 4.01
N LEU A 102 2.20 9.98 5.32
CA LEU A 102 3.02 9.23 6.27
C LEU A 102 3.02 7.72 5.96
N LEU A 103 1.85 7.15 5.69
CA LEU A 103 1.72 5.75 5.28
C LEU A 103 2.52 5.46 4.00
N ASN A 104 2.44 6.36 3.01
CA ASN A 104 3.18 6.22 1.77
C ASN A 104 4.70 6.30 1.98
N ILE A 105 5.18 7.15 2.89
CA ILE A 105 6.59 7.20 3.27
C ILE A 105 7.05 5.86 3.86
N LEU A 106 6.26 5.27 4.77
CA LEU A 106 6.57 3.96 5.35
C LEU A 106 6.56 2.87 4.27
N ALA A 107 5.54 2.85 3.40
CA ALA A 107 5.45 1.90 2.30
C ALA A 107 6.64 2.00 1.34
N ASN A 108 7.08 3.23 1.01
CA ASN A 108 8.27 3.46 0.20
C ASN A 108 9.55 2.96 0.88
N ARG A 109 9.68 3.11 2.21
CA ARG A 109 10.81 2.56 2.96
C ARG A 109 10.84 1.04 2.91
N VAL A 110 9.67 0.39 3.03
CA VAL A 110 9.54 -1.07 2.88
C VAL A 110 9.94 -1.51 1.47
N ARG A 111 9.41 -0.86 0.43
CA ARG A 111 9.77 -1.16 -0.96
C ARG A 111 11.26 -0.95 -1.24
N ALA A 112 11.86 0.12 -0.72
CA ALA A 112 13.29 0.35 -0.84
C ALA A 112 14.12 -0.75 -0.15
N LYS A 113 13.66 -1.24 1.01
CA LYS A 113 14.28 -2.37 1.70
C LYS A 113 14.18 -3.67 0.89
N ILE A 114 13.00 -3.98 0.34
CA ILE A 114 12.80 -5.12 -0.56
C ILE A 114 13.71 -5.01 -1.78
N ARG A 115 13.75 -3.84 -2.44
CA ARG A 115 14.64 -3.61 -3.59
C ARG A 115 16.11 -3.84 -3.25
N LYS A 116 16.55 -3.39 -2.07
CA LYS A 116 17.92 -3.62 -1.58
C LYS A 116 18.19 -5.10 -1.29
N GLU A 117 17.19 -5.84 -0.79
CA GLU A 117 17.29 -7.29 -0.58
C GLU A 117 17.39 -8.06 -1.90
N VAL A 118 16.63 -7.66 -2.92
CA VAL A 118 16.72 -8.24 -4.27
C VAL A 118 18.08 -7.94 -4.91
N GLY A 119 18.60 -6.72 -4.78
CA GLY A 119 19.87 -6.34 -5.42
C GLY A 119 19.82 -6.56 -6.94
N ASP A 120 20.82 -7.24 -7.50
CA ASP A 120 20.84 -7.66 -8.91
C ASP A 120 20.51 -9.15 -9.08
N ALA A 121 19.98 -9.77 -8.02
CA ALA A 121 19.57 -11.17 -8.05
C ALA A 121 18.42 -11.37 -9.04
N LYS A 122 18.30 -12.62 -9.48
CA LYS A 122 17.15 -13.05 -10.28
C LYS A 122 15.92 -13.16 -9.38
N PHE A 123 14.77 -12.80 -9.91
CA PHE A 123 13.51 -12.83 -9.18
C PHE A 123 12.37 -13.33 -10.05
N CYS A 124 11.27 -13.70 -9.40
CA CYS A 124 10.01 -14.04 -10.00
C CYS A 124 8.94 -13.04 -9.54
N ILE A 125 7.89 -12.88 -10.33
CA ILE A 125 6.70 -12.15 -9.94
C ILE A 125 5.54 -13.12 -9.74
N LEU A 126 4.74 -12.89 -8.71
CA LEU A 126 3.40 -13.44 -8.61
C LEU A 126 2.43 -12.28 -8.78
N VAL A 127 1.46 -12.43 -9.69
CA VAL A 127 0.46 -11.41 -9.95
C VAL A 127 -0.92 -12.02 -9.85
N ASP A 128 -1.79 -11.31 -9.14
CA ASP A 128 -3.20 -11.65 -9.00
C ASP A 128 -4.08 -10.45 -9.28
N GLU A 129 -5.29 -10.73 -9.76
CA GLU A 129 -6.28 -9.75 -10.20
C GLU A 129 -7.53 -9.88 -9.34
N ALA A 130 -8.08 -8.75 -8.92
CA ALA A 130 -9.33 -8.69 -8.17
C ALA A 130 -10.09 -7.40 -8.50
N VAL A 131 -11.38 -7.38 -8.22
CA VAL A 131 -12.23 -6.19 -8.32
C VAL A 131 -12.47 -5.66 -6.92
N ASP A 132 -12.30 -4.35 -6.70
CA ASP A 132 -12.61 -3.72 -5.42
C ASP A 132 -14.11 -3.39 -5.26
N GLU A 133 -14.52 -2.97 -4.06
CA GLU A 133 -15.92 -2.61 -3.73
C GLU A 133 -16.50 -1.48 -4.62
N SER A 134 -15.64 -0.72 -5.29
CA SER A 134 -16.04 0.33 -6.25
C SER A 134 -16.08 -0.18 -7.70
N ASN A 135 -16.06 -1.50 -7.89
CA ASN A 135 -16.00 -2.17 -9.19
C ASN A 135 -14.79 -1.77 -10.04
N LYS A 136 -13.64 -1.50 -9.40
CA LYS A 136 -12.39 -1.20 -10.12
C LYS A 136 -11.44 -2.38 -10.07
N GLU A 137 -10.87 -2.68 -11.23
CA GLU A 137 -9.84 -3.71 -11.36
C GLU A 137 -8.57 -3.33 -10.58
N GLN A 138 -8.05 -4.28 -9.84
CA GLN A 138 -6.83 -4.18 -9.04
C GLN A 138 -5.89 -5.32 -9.40
N MET A 139 -4.61 -5.00 -9.46
CA MET A 139 -3.53 -5.95 -9.70
C MET A 139 -2.56 -5.93 -8.52
N THR A 140 -2.37 -7.08 -7.89
CA THR A 140 -1.40 -7.27 -6.81
C THR A 140 -0.11 -7.83 -7.37
N ILE A 141 1.04 -7.28 -6.96
CA ILE A 141 2.36 -7.77 -7.33
C ILE A 141 3.10 -8.22 -6.07
N ILE A 142 3.57 -9.46 -6.09
CA ILE A 142 4.45 -10.07 -5.09
C ILE A 142 5.77 -10.43 -5.78
N LEU A 143 6.89 -10.13 -5.13
CA LEU A 143 8.22 -10.53 -5.58
C LEU A 143 8.67 -11.79 -4.83
N MET A 144 9.20 -12.76 -5.57
CA MET A 144 9.84 -13.94 -5.02
C MET A 144 11.30 -14.01 -5.47
N TYR A 145 12.23 -14.15 -4.54
CA TYR A 145 13.67 -14.17 -4.82
C TYR A 145 14.43 -14.95 -3.75
N VAL A 146 15.69 -15.26 -4.02
CA VAL A 146 16.59 -15.90 -3.04
C VAL A 146 17.43 -14.82 -2.37
N ASP A 147 17.39 -14.74 -1.05
CA ASP A 147 18.18 -13.76 -0.30
C ASP A 147 19.66 -14.14 -0.22
N SER A 148 20.49 -13.26 0.34
CA SER A 148 21.93 -13.48 0.50
C SER A 148 22.30 -14.65 1.41
N LYS A 149 21.33 -15.22 2.13
CA LYS A 149 21.49 -16.41 2.98
C LYS A 149 21.00 -17.69 2.29
N GLY A 150 20.56 -17.60 1.04
CA GLY A 150 20.05 -18.73 0.27
C GLY A 150 18.59 -19.09 0.55
N PHE A 151 17.84 -18.26 1.29
CA PHE A 151 16.43 -18.52 1.58
C PHE A 151 15.52 -17.87 0.55
N VAL A 152 14.49 -18.60 0.12
CA VAL A 152 13.40 -18.02 -0.68
C VAL A 152 12.66 -17.00 0.17
N ARG A 153 12.50 -15.81 -0.37
CA ARG A 153 11.72 -14.71 0.20
C ARG A 153 10.57 -14.40 -0.72
N GLU A 154 9.38 -14.33 -0.13
CA GLU A 154 8.19 -13.80 -0.76
C GLU A 154 7.87 -12.45 -0.11
N ARG A 155 7.67 -11.41 -0.94
CA ARG A 155 7.44 -10.04 -0.48
C ARG A 155 6.32 -9.40 -1.28
N PHE A 156 5.21 -9.09 -0.61
CA PHE A 156 4.21 -8.16 -1.14
C PHE A 156 4.91 -6.86 -1.54
N PHE A 157 4.62 -6.40 -2.76
CA PHE A 157 5.29 -5.24 -3.32
C PHE A 157 4.33 -4.07 -3.51
N GLN A 158 3.22 -4.29 -4.22
CA GLN A 158 2.26 -3.22 -4.50
C GLN A 158 0.91 -3.77 -4.99
N VAL A 159 -0.18 -3.05 -4.64
CA VAL A 159 -1.48 -3.13 -5.32
C VAL A 159 -1.62 -1.94 -6.26
N VAL A 160 -2.15 -2.18 -7.44
CA VAL A 160 -2.24 -1.22 -8.54
C VAL A 160 -3.66 -1.23 -9.06
N SER A 161 -4.31 -0.08 -9.05
CA SER A 161 -5.58 0.08 -9.76
C SER A 161 -5.29 0.14 -11.26
N VAL A 162 -5.90 -0.75 -12.03
CA VAL A 162 -5.75 -0.84 -13.49
C VAL A 162 -7.08 -0.53 -14.14
N ASN A 163 -7.05 -0.03 -15.37
CA ASN A 163 -8.29 0.32 -16.10
C ASN A 163 -9.03 -0.94 -16.59
N ASP A 164 -8.28 -1.99 -16.90
CA ASP A 164 -8.77 -3.28 -17.38
C ASP A 164 -7.73 -4.36 -17.10
N THR A 165 -8.15 -5.62 -17.20
CA THR A 165 -7.33 -6.81 -17.03
C THR A 165 -6.80 -7.35 -18.36
N ASN A 166 -6.69 -6.52 -19.40
CA ASN A 166 -6.07 -6.97 -20.65
C ASN A 166 -4.58 -7.20 -20.45
N SER A 167 -4.05 -8.25 -21.06
CA SER A 167 -2.64 -8.65 -20.95
C SER A 167 -1.65 -7.53 -21.27
N SER A 168 -1.95 -6.68 -22.25
CA SER A 168 -1.12 -5.55 -22.64
C SER A 168 -1.08 -4.47 -21.57
N THR A 169 -2.22 -4.13 -20.98
CA THR A 169 -2.36 -3.19 -19.86
C THR A 169 -1.56 -3.69 -18.66
N LEU A 170 -1.77 -4.95 -18.27
CA LEU A 170 -1.10 -5.57 -17.13
C LEU A 170 0.42 -5.62 -17.33
N LYS A 171 0.89 -6.06 -18.50
CA LYS A 171 2.33 -6.07 -18.82
C LYS A 171 2.92 -4.67 -18.68
N LYS A 172 2.27 -3.67 -19.28
CA LYS A 172 2.73 -2.28 -19.24
C LYS A 172 2.86 -1.79 -17.81
N GLU A 173 1.84 -2.01 -16.97
CA GLU A 173 1.87 -1.57 -15.58
C GLU A 173 2.92 -2.32 -14.75
N ILE A 174 3.07 -3.64 -14.94
CA ILE A 174 4.15 -4.41 -14.30
C ILE A 174 5.52 -3.84 -14.70
N CYS A 175 5.78 -3.63 -16.00
CA CYS A 175 7.04 -3.06 -16.47
C CYS A 175 7.29 -1.66 -15.92
N ASN A 176 6.27 -0.80 -15.87
CA ASN A 176 6.36 0.54 -15.28
C ASN A 176 6.75 0.48 -13.80
N ILE A 177 6.18 -0.45 -13.05
CA ILE A 177 6.47 -0.63 -11.63
C ILE A 177 7.87 -1.16 -11.42
N LEU A 178 8.26 -2.21 -12.15
CA LEU A 178 9.62 -2.75 -12.06
C LEU A 178 10.66 -1.66 -12.39
N ALA A 179 10.45 -0.90 -13.47
CA ALA A 179 11.32 0.21 -13.84
C ALA A 179 11.35 1.31 -12.76
N ARG A 180 10.20 1.72 -12.22
CA ARG A 180 10.09 2.76 -11.17
C ARG A 180 10.94 2.42 -9.93
N TYR A 181 11.05 1.15 -9.58
CA TYR A 181 11.82 0.69 -8.44
C TYR A 181 13.18 0.07 -8.82
N ASN A 182 13.67 0.34 -10.04
CA ASN A 182 14.95 -0.12 -10.55
C ASN A 182 15.11 -1.65 -10.53
N LEU A 183 14.04 -2.42 -10.72
CA LEU A 183 14.09 -3.86 -10.91
C LEU A 183 14.18 -4.14 -12.41
N SER A 184 15.32 -4.66 -12.86
CA SER A 184 15.52 -4.96 -14.27
C SER A 184 14.62 -6.12 -14.70
N ILE A 185 13.88 -5.94 -15.79
CA ILE A 185 13.07 -7.00 -16.39
C ILE A 185 13.94 -8.18 -16.85
N GLU A 186 15.19 -7.93 -17.25
CA GLU A 186 16.14 -8.97 -17.67
C GLU A 186 16.51 -9.96 -16.55
N ASN A 187 16.28 -9.56 -15.30
CA ASN A 187 16.48 -10.39 -14.11
C ASN A 187 15.25 -11.24 -13.77
N LEU A 188 14.12 -11.07 -14.47
CA LEU A 188 12.93 -11.89 -14.30
C LEU A 188 13.21 -13.33 -14.76
N ARG A 189 12.87 -14.30 -13.91
CA ARG A 189 13.04 -15.75 -14.16
C ARG A 189 11.79 -16.58 -13.93
N GLY A 190 10.73 -15.98 -13.42
CA GLY A 190 9.46 -16.67 -13.27
C GLY A 190 8.29 -15.71 -13.20
N GLN A 191 7.15 -16.19 -13.65
CA GLN A 191 5.89 -15.47 -13.66
C GLN A 191 4.78 -16.40 -13.19
N GLY A 192 4.21 -16.11 -12.03
CA GLY A 192 3.13 -16.88 -11.42
C GLY A 192 1.83 -16.11 -11.49
N TYR A 193 0.83 -16.67 -12.17
CA TYR A 193 -0.45 -15.99 -12.35
C TYR A 193 -1.63 -16.96 -12.17
N ASN A 194 -2.84 -16.40 -12.03
CA ASN A 194 -4.05 -17.19 -12.16
C ASN A 194 -4.26 -17.69 -13.62
N GLY A 195 -5.17 -18.65 -13.78
CA GLY A 195 -5.39 -19.35 -15.05
C GLY A 195 -6.28 -18.64 -16.06
N ALA A 196 -6.65 -17.38 -15.80
CA ALA A 196 -7.60 -16.65 -16.63
C ALA A 196 -7.08 -16.49 -18.08
N SER A 197 -7.98 -16.37 -19.04
CA SER A 197 -7.66 -16.43 -20.47
C SER A 197 -6.79 -15.26 -20.95
N ASN A 198 -6.99 -14.07 -20.39
CA ASN A 198 -6.13 -12.89 -20.49
C ASN A 198 -4.69 -13.18 -20.02
N ILE A 199 -4.50 -14.07 -19.06
CA ILE A 199 -3.17 -14.36 -18.53
C ILE A 199 -2.51 -15.55 -19.26
N ARG A 200 -3.25 -16.64 -19.47
CA ARG A 200 -2.73 -17.90 -20.05
C ARG A 200 -2.79 -17.94 -21.58
N GLY A 201 -3.50 -17.03 -22.24
CA GLY A 201 -3.73 -17.05 -23.69
C GLY A 201 -2.46 -17.35 -24.50
N GLU A 202 -2.54 -18.33 -25.39
CA GLU A 202 -1.40 -18.88 -26.14
C GLU A 202 -0.76 -17.88 -27.13
N TRP A 203 -1.52 -16.85 -27.52
CA TRP A 203 -1.09 -15.89 -28.53
C TRP A 203 -0.84 -14.48 -27.95
N ASN A 204 -1.73 -14.07 -27.05
CA ASN A 204 -1.77 -12.72 -26.46
C ASN A 204 -1.89 -12.72 -24.93
N GLY A 205 -1.70 -13.88 -24.29
CA GLY A 205 -1.70 -13.96 -22.83
C GLY A 205 -0.50 -13.25 -22.22
N LEU A 206 -0.66 -12.76 -20.99
CA LEU A 206 0.40 -12.07 -20.26
C LEU A 206 1.71 -12.89 -20.24
N GLN A 207 1.60 -14.22 -20.07
CA GLN A 207 2.77 -15.10 -20.10
C GLN A 207 3.58 -15.02 -21.40
N VAL A 208 2.90 -14.99 -22.55
CA VAL A 208 3.51 -14.98 -23.88
C VAL A 208 4.18 -13.64 -24.12
N LEU A 209 3.54 -12.57 -23.66
CA LEU A 209 4.10 -11.23 -23.82
C LEU A 209 5.39 -11.06 -23.02
N PHE A 210 5.49 -11.62 -21.81
CA PHE A 210 6.76 -11.60 -21.06
C PHE A 210 7.79 -12.55 -21.65
N LEU A 211 7.41 -13.73 -22.15
CA LEU A 211 8.35 -14.66 -22.79
C LEU A 211 9.00 -14.09 -24.06
N LYS A 212 8.29 -13.22 -24.79
CA LYS A 212 8.85 -12.49 -25.95
C LYS A 212 10.03 -11.59 -25.55
N ASP A 213 9.96 -10.94 -24.40
CA ASP A 213 10.99 -10.00 -23.93
C ASP A 213 12.02 -10.70 -23.03
N CYS A 214 11.61 -11.74 -22.32
CA CYS A 214 12.37 -12.47 -21.32
C CYS A 214 12.14 -13.98 -21.47
N PRO A 215 12.86 -14.65 -22.38
CA PRO A 215 12.66 -16.08 -22.67
C PRO A 215 12.83 -17.02 -21.47
N TYR A 216 13.54 -16.57 -20.44
CA TYR A 216 13.79 -17.33 -19.22
C TYR A 216 12.77 -17.04 -18.10
N ALA A 217 11.74 -16.24 -18.33
CA ALA A 217 10.68 -15.95 -17.36
C ALA A 217 9.61 -17.06 -17.41
N TYR A 218 9.89 -18.21 -16.80
CA TYR A 218 9.02 -19.38 -16.88
C TYR A 218 7.65 -19.13 -16.22
N TYR A 219 6.59 -19.48 -16.94
CA TYR A 219 5.24 -19.39 -16.42
C TYR A 219 4.90 -20.57 -15.50
N ILE A 220 4.37 -20.26 -14.32
CA ILE A 220 3.82 -21.22 -13.39
C ILE A 220 2.36 -20.87 -13.16
N HIS A 221 1.48 -21.82 -13.48
CA HIS A 221 0.07 -21.68 -13.23
C HIS A 221 -0.24 -21.81 -11.74
N CYS A 222 -1.03 -20.89 -11.17
CA CYS A 222 -1.45 -20.95 -9.78
C CYS A 222 -2.16 -22.28 -9.45
N PHE A 223 -1.59 -23.05 -8.52
CA PHE A 223 -2.16 -24.34 -8.10
C PHE A 223 -3.46 -24.17 -7.31
N ALA A 224 -3.56 -23.12 -6.48
CA ALA A 224 -4.77 -22.84 -5.71
C ALA A 224 -5.98 -22.63 -6.64
N TYR A 225 -5.80 -21.89 -7.74
CA TYR A 225 -6.84 -21.70 -8.74
C TYR A 225 -7.22 -23.02 -9.44
N ARG A 226 -6.25 -23.90 -9.75
CA ARG A 226 -6.56 -25.23 -10.31
C ARG A 226 -7.36 -26.09 -9.35
N LEU A 227 -6.97 -26.09 -8.08
CA LEU A 227 -7.65 -26.85 -7.05
C LEU A 227 -9.07 -26.32 -6.86
N GLN A 228 -9.26 -25.01 -6.79
CA GLN A 228 -10.56 -24.37 -6.70
C GLN A 228 -11.47 -24.79 -7.87
N LEU A 229 -10.96 -24.72 -9.11
CA LEU A 229 -11.73 -25.15 -10.28
C LEU A 229 -12.14 -26.63 -10.19
N ALA A 230 -11.22 -27.51 -9.79
CA ALA A 230 -11.53 -28.93 -9.62
C ALA A 230 -12.58 -29.16 -8.53
N LEU A 231 -12.45 -28.48 -7.38
CA LEU A 231 -13.40 -28.58 -6.27
C LEU A 231 -14.78 -28.06 -6.66
N VAL A 232 -14.88 -26.93 -7.35
CA VAL A 232 -16.16 -26.38 -7.82
C VAL A 232 -16.86 -27.34 -8.78
N VAL A 233 -16.13 -27.96 -9.70
CA VAL A 233 -16.69 -28.96 -10.62
C VAL A 233 -17.19 -30.18 -9.84
N VAL A 234 -16.37 -30.76 -8.97
CA VAL A 234 -16.76 -31.95 -8.17
C VAL A 234 -17.95 -31.64 -7.25
N ALA A 235 -17.97 -30.46 -6.62
CA ALA A 235 -19.07 -30.04 -5.76
C ALA A 235 -20.40 -29.91 -6.50
N LYS A 236 -20.37 -29.50 -7.78
CA LYS A 236 -21.57 -29.41 -8.64
C LYS A 236 -22.12 -30.79 -9.04
N GLU A 237 -21.26 -31.80 -9.14
CA GLU A 237 -21.66 -33.17 -9.47
C GLU A 237 -22.28 -33.92 -8.28
N VAL A 238 -22.02 -33.47 -7.05
CA VAL A 238 -22.60 -34.05 -5.83
C VAL A 238 -23.83 -33.24 -5.41
N HIS A 239 -25.03 -33.78 -5.68
CA HIS A 239 -26.30 -33.07 -5.49
C HIS A 239 -26.46 -32.39 -4.11
N ASP A 240 -26.15 -33.11 -3.02
CA ASP A 240 -26.31 -32.57 -1.67
C ASP A 240 -25.37 -31.40 -1.38
N ILE A 241 -24.13 -31.46 -1.89
CA ILE A 241 -23.13 -30.41 -1.73
C ILE A 241 -23.52 -29.20 -2.58
N TRP A 242 -23.94 -29.42 -3.82
CA TRP A 242 -24.44 -28.35 -4.68
C TRP A 242 -25.63 -27.64 -4.07
N LEU A 243 -26.62 -28.39 -3.56
CA LEU A 243 -27.82 -27.83 -2.93
C LEU A 243 -27.47 -27.02 -1.67
N PHE A 244 -26.49 -27.48 -0.88
CA PHE A 244 -25.99 -26.75 0.27
C PHE A 244 -25.40 -25.39 -0.11
N PHE A 245 -24.47 -25.35 -1.07
CA PHE A 245 -23.85 -24.09 -1.50
C PHE A 245 -24.85 -23.17 -2.23
N PHE A 246 -25.75 -23.73 -3.04
CA PHE A 246 -26.81 -22.96 -3.69
C PHE A 246 -27.72 -22.26 -2.68
N LYS A 247 -28.10 -22.95 -1.60
CA LYS A 247 -28.87 -22.33 -0.52
C LYS A 247 -28.11 -21.20 0.18
N ILE A 248 -26.83 -21.40 0.49
CA ILE A 248 -25.99 -20.36 1.11
C ILE A 248 -25.92 -19.12 0.22
N GLU A 249 -25.66 -19.29 -1.08
CA GLU A 249 -25.58 -18.20 -2.03
C GLU A 249 -26.89 -17.41 -2.10
N PHE A 250 -28.02 -18.12 -2.13
CA PHE A 250 -29.36 -17.52 -2.09
C PHE A 250 -29.61 -16.70 -0.80
N TYR A 251 -29.17 -17.21 0.36
CA TYR A 251 -29.30 -16.46 1.62
C TYR A 251 -28.36 -15.26 1.70
N CYS A 252 -27.12 -15.37 1.19
CA CYS A 252 -26.17 -14.26 1.17
C CYS A 252 -26.66 -13.11 0.28
N GLN A 253 -27.25 -13.39 -0.88
CA GLN A 253 -27.81 -12.38 -1.78
C GLN A 253 -29.06 -11.67 -1.24
N LEU A 254 -29.74 -12.25 -0.24
CA LEU A 254 -30.88 -11.62 0.44
C LEU A 254 -30.45 -10.72 1.61
N CYS A 255 -29.19 -10.77 2.02
CA CYS A 255 -28.64 -9.99 3.14
C CYS A 255 -27.79 -8.79 2.71
N GLU A 256 -27.54 -8.61 1.41
CA GLU A 256 -27.01 -7.38 0.81
C GLU A 256 -28.15 -6.45 0.36
#